data_AF-A0A1G9SZG2-F1
#
_entry.id   AF-A0A1G9SZG2-F1
#
_cell.length_a   1.000
_cell.length_b   1.000
_cell.length_c   1.000
_cell.angle_alpha   90.00
_cell.angle_beta   90.00
_cell.angle_gamma   90.00
#
_symmetry.space_group_name_H-M   'P 1'
#
loop_
_entity.id
_entity.type
_entity.pdbx_description
1 polymer ?
#
loop_
_entity_poly.entity_id
_entity_poly.type
_entity_poly.pdbx_seq_one_letter_code
_entity_poly.pdbx_strand_id
1 'polypeptide(L)'
;MHTVVLTKGVPDFREGKVSFDEDGHLERGKTPTVMNPNDAFALDAALQTRVRHGGRVTVMSMGPPGYQEVLEEAMSSSYADDLYLVSDREMAAADTWATAITLSAAIERLGTPDLIFAGFKTADGETGHTGPQTCWCLDLPILTHVVSLDVDEEAGTVRAERLVEGDITERETVEASLPAFVIADPEFTPTYRSASHRLTLKELRAVAAERAANFEDHLTVWDHSDLNLDPDYIGLDGSPTIVSSVDPIPKAPAEREATMVSPTDQTAMAEVFETMQPFAAGGAGTADAAADGGVETDGGVETDEGLDTGDGPETDGGVDVDVARTDLPAVFRAEPTELVAVAEEPTELAVVDDVADVPAVVFSPTPADDAEADGGERR
;
A
#
# COMPACT_ATOMS: atom_id res chain seq x y z
N MET A 1 -5.40 -8.19 26.27
CA MET A 1 -4.92 -8.22 24.89
C MET A 1 -3.79 -7.21 24.67
N HIS A 2 -2.64 -7.64 24.16
CA HIS A 2 -1.57 -6.75 23.69
C HIS A 2 -1.62 -6.71 22.16
N THR A 3 -1.70 -5.51 21.59
CA THR A 3 -1.64 -5.29 20.16
C THR A 3 -0.40 -4.48 19.78
N VAL A 4 0.17 -4.78 18.61
CA VAL A 4 1.26 -3.99 18.01
C VAL A 4 0.79 -3.45 16.66
N VAL A 5 1.05 -2.18 16.38
CA VAL A 5 0.79 -1.55 15.08
C VAL A 5 2.09 -1.14 14.45
N LEU A 6 2.32 -1.59 13.22
CA LEU A 6 3.45 -1.17 12.41
C LEU A 6 3.06 0.08 11.64
N THR A 7 3.89 1.12 11.74
CA THR A 7 3.70 2.38 11.02
C THR A 7 4.98 2.84 10.35
N LYS A 8 4.86 3.59 9.26
CA LYS A 8 5.99 4.17 8.53
C LYS A 8 5.80 5.66 8.28
N GLY A 9 6.88 6.43 8.40
CA GLY A 9 6.93 7.79 7.88
C GLY A 9 7.06 7.83 6.35
N VAL A 10 6.20 8.57 5.66
CA VAL A 10 6.27 8.78 4.21
C VAL A 10 6.37 10.27 3.90
N PRO A 11 6.92 10.67 2.73
CA PRO A 11 6.83 12.06 2.28
C PRO A 11 5.36 12.50 2.19
N ASP A 12 5.08 13.74 2.56
CA ASP A 12 3.76 14.33 2.45
C ASP A 12 3.43 14.65 0.98
N PHE A 13 2.72 13.73 0.33
CA PHE A 13 2.31 13.86 -1.07
C PHE A 13 1.09 14.77 -1.31
N ARG A 14 0.58 15.46 -0.28
CA ARG A 14 -0.54 16.41 -0.45
C ARG A 14 -0.12 17.61 -1.30
N GLU A 15 -1.09 18.17 -2.03
CA GLU A 15 -0.84 19.31 -2.92
C GLU A 15 -0.21 20.49 -2.17
N GLY A 16 0.85 21.08 -2.75
CA GLY A 16 1.60 22.20 -2.17
C GLY A 16 2.58 21.82 -1.06
N LYS A 17 2.72 20.54 -0.70
CA LYS A 17 3.70 20.04 0.28
C LYS A 17 4.91 19.36 -0.34
N VAL A 18 4.80 18.95 -1.60
CA VAL A 18 5.85 18.27 -2.36
C VAL A 18 6.75 19.29 -3.06
N SER A 19 8.05 19.15 -2.89
CA SER A 19 9.06 19.95 -3.62
C SER A 19 9.84 19.05 -4.57
N PHE A 20 10.04 19.49 -5.82
CA PHE A 20 10.85 18.79 -6.82
C PHE A 20 12.03 19.65 -7.25
N ASP A 21 13.15 19.03 -7.57
CA ASP A 21 14.32 19.70 -8.14
C ASP A 21 14.12 20.00 -9.64
N GLU A 22 15.11 20.65 -10.26
CA GLU A 22 15.06 21.03 -11.68
C GLU A 22 14.97 19.82 -12.62
N ASP A 23 15.43 18.65 -12.17
CA ASP A 23 15.42 17.39 -12.92
C ASP A 23 14.14 16.58 -12.66
N GLY A 24 13.24 17.05 -11.79
CA GLY A 24 11.97 16.38 -11.46
C GLY A 24 12.07 15.34 -10.34
N HIS A 25 13.20 15.25 -9.62
CA HIS A 25 13.32 14.39 -8.45
C HIS A 25 12.73 15.05 -7.21
N LEU A 26 12.23 14.22 -6.29
CA LEU A 26 11.68 14.69 -5.02
C LEU A 26 12.77 15.29 -4.12
N GLU A 27 12.60 16.55 -3.72
CA GLU A 27 13.43 17.20 -2.70
C GLU A 27 12.99 16.74 -1.30
N ARG A 28 13.49 15.56 -0.89
CA ARG A 28 13.17 14.93 0.40
C ARG A 28 13.46 15.83 1.62
N GLY A 29 14.47 16.71 1.54
CA GLY A 29 14.80 17.64 2.63
C GLY A 29 13.83 18.82 2.80
N LYS A 30 12.98 19.10 1.80
CA LYS A 30 11.97 20.17 1.84
C LYS A 30 10.54 19.64 1.94
N THR A 31 10.35 18.34 1.71
CA THR A 31 9.07 17.66 1.82
C THR A 31 8.92 17.09 3.23
N PRO A 32 7.94 17.53 4.03
CA PRO A 32 7.71 16.99 5.37
C PRO A 32 7.48 15.47 5.34
N THR A 33 7.89 14.79 6.40
CA THR A 33 7.51 13.38 6.63
C THR A 33 6.24 13.35 7.49
N VAL A 34 5.29 12.51 7.12
CA VAL A 34 4.04 12.28 7.84
C VAL A 34 3.83 10.78 8.05
N MET A 35 2.97 10.41 8.99
CA MET A 35 2.51 9.04 9.09
C MET A 35 1.86 8.57 7.78
N ASN A 36 2.18 7.36 7.35
CA ASN A 36 1.56 6.75 6.17
C ASN A 36 0.03 6.72 6.34
N PRO A 37 -0.75 7.28 5.39
CA PRO A 37 -2.21 7.32 5.49
C PRO A 37 -2.86 5.95 5.64
N ASN A 38 -2.28 4.91 5.03
CA ASN A 38 -2.83 3.55 5.10
C ASN A 38 -2.61 2.90 6.47
N ASP A 39 -1.64 3.37 7.26
CA ASP A 39 -1.37 2.85 8.60
C ASP A 39 -2.39 3.43 9.61
N ALA A 40 -3.09 4.52 9.26
CA ALA A 40 -4.17 5.07 10.08
C ALA A 40 -5.32 4.05 10.28
N PHE A 41 -5.63 3.25 9.26
CA PHE A 41 -6.65 2.20 9.35
C PHE A 41 -6.22 1.05 10.27
N ALA A 42 -4.92 0.72 10.27
CA ALA A 42 -4.34 -0.25 11.19
C ALA A 42 -4.39 0.26 12.65
N LEU A 43 -4.14 1.55 12.86
CA LEU A 43 -4.31 2.21 14.16
C LEU A 43 -5.77 2.23 14.63
N ASP A 44 -6.73 2.45 13.73
CA ASP A 44 -8.15 2.38 14.04
C ASP A 44 -8.59 0.96 14.44
N ALA A 45 -8.07 -0.07 13.77
CA ALA A 45 -8.30 -1.46 14.13
C ALA A 45 -7.74 -1.80 15.52
N ALA A 46 -6.53 -1.33 15.83
CA ALA A 46 -5.93 -1.49 17.15
C ALA A 46 -6.69 -0.73 18.25
N LEU A 47 -7.12 0.51 17.98
CA LEU A 47 -7.92 1.30 18.91
C LEU A 47 -9.30 0.65 19.16
N GLN A 48 -9.95 0.13 18.12
CA GLN A 48 -11.18 -0.65 18.28
C GLN A 48 -10.93 -1.82 19.25
N THR A 49 -9.85 -2.57 19.03
CA THR A 49 -9.50 -3.72 19.86
C THR A 49 -9.27 -3.28 21.32
N ARG A 50 -8.51 -2.21 21.53
CA ARG A 50 -8.26 -1.60 22.86
C ARG A 50 -9.54 -1.14 23.57
N VAL A 51 -10.51 -0.62 22.83
CA VAL A 51 -11.81 -0.16 23.36
C VAL A 51 -12.71 -1.33 23.74
N ARG A 52 -12.73 -2.38 22.93
CA ARG A 52 -13.64 -3.53 23.10
C ARG A 52 -13.12 -4.57 24.09
N HIS A 53 -11.81 -4.79 24.10
CA HIS A 53 -11.14 -5.87 24.84
C HIS A 53 -10.17 -5.37 25.92
N GLY A 54 -10.00 -4.04 26.03
CA GLY A 54 -9.02 -3.46 26.96
C GLY A 54 -7.59 -3.77 26.52
N GLY A 55 -6.69 -3.91 27.50
CA GLY A 55 -5.30 -4.26 27.24
C GLY A 55 -4.41 -3.09 26.82
N ARG A 56 -3.45 -3.34 25.93
CA ARG A 56 -2.34 -2.42 25.61
C ARG A 56 -2.10 -2.30 24.11
N VAL A 57 -1.88 -1.07 23.62
CA VAL A 57 -1.51 -0.77 22.23
C VAL A 57 -0.06 -0.31 22.17
N THR A 58 0.76 -1.02 21.41
CA THR A 58 2.12 -0.60 21.08
C THR A 58 2.16 -0.13 19.63
N VAL A 59 2.83 0.99 19.34
CA VAL A 59 3.09 1.44 17.96
C VAL A 59 4.58 1.36 17.69
N MET A 60 4.96 0.75 16.57
CA MET A 60 6.34 0.50 16.19
C MET A 60 6.62 1.07 14.80
N SER A 61 7.77 1.72 14.64
CA SER A 61 8.27 2.18 13.36
C SER A 61 9.75 1.85 13.19
N MET A 62 10.17 1.57 11.97
CA MET A 62 11.58 1.44 11.58
C MET A 62 11.95 2.61 10.68
N GLY A 63 13.01 3.34 11.03
CA GLY A 63 13.46 4.45 10.21
C GLY A 63 14.43 5.39 10.92
N PRO A 64 14.72 6.56 10.32
CA PRO A 64 15.63 7.54 10.90
C PRO A 64 15.08 8.11 12.21
N PRO A 65 15.92 8.76 13.05
CA PRO A 65 15.48 9.36 14.32
C PRO A 65 14.29 10.33 14.21
N GLY A 66 14.08 10.96 13.05
CA GLY A 66 12.91 11.83 12.81
C GLY A 66 11.56 11.09 12.84
N TYR A 67 11.52 9.76 12.72
CA TYR A 67 10.28 8.99 12.84
C TYR A 67 9.71 8.96 14.26
N GLN A 68 10.39 9.53 15.25
CA GLN A 68 9.79 9.84 16.55
C GLN A 68 8.55 10.74 16.41
N GLU A 69 8.59 11.72 15.49
CA GLU A 69 7.45 12.60 15.20
C GLU A 69 6.28 11.83 14.54
N VAL A 70 6.58 10.78 13.76
CA VAL A 70 5.57 9.89 13.18
C VAL A 70 4.88 9.05 14.25
N LEU A 71 5.65 8.57 15.24
CA LEU A 71 5.12 7.85 16.39
C LEU A 71 4.30 8.76 17.31
N GLU A 72 4.71 10.02 17.48
CA GLU A 72 3.92 11.05 18.15
C GLU A 72 2.60 11.33 17.41
N GLU A 73 2.63 11.45 16.08
CA GLU A 73 1.44 11.59 15.25
C GLU A 73 0.48 10.40 15.43
N ALA A 74 1.00 9.16 15.43
CA ALA A 74 0.21 7.96 15.67
C ALA A 74 -0.45 7.94 17.07
N MET A 75 0.32 8.32 18.10
CA MET A 75 -0.17 8.40 19.47
C MET A 75 -1.26 9.47 19.63
N SER A 76 -1.09 10.63 19.01
CA SER A 76 -2.03 11.76 19.13
C SER A 76 -3.31 11.57 18.32
N SER A 77 -3.22 10.98 17.12
CA SER A 77 -4.36 10.82 16.19
C SER A 77 -5.28 9.65 16.56
N SER A 78 -4.72 8.55 17.09
CA SER A 78 -5.47 7.37 17.49
C SER A 78 -5.35 7.14 19.00
N TYR A 79 -4.34 6.37 19.43
CA TYR A 79 -3.93 6.12 20.82
C TYR A 79 -2.76 5.13 20.82
N ALA A 80 -1.80 5.32 21.72
CA ALA A 80 -0.76 4.32 22.00
C ALA A 80 -0.41 4.33 23.49
N ASP A 81 -0.14 3.15 24.05
CA ASP A 81 0.39 3.01 25.40
C ASP A 81 1.92 3.13 25.41
N ASP A 82 2.58 2.48 24.44
CA ASP A 82 4.04 2.43 24.27
C ASP A 82 4.43 2.70 22.81
N LEU A 83 5.55 3.38 22.59
CA LEU A 83 6.13 3.66 21.27
C LEU A 83 7.50 2.99 21.12
N TYR A 84 7.75 2.37 19.98
CA TYR A 84 9.04 1.76 19.65
C TYR A 84 9.56 2.29 18.32
N LEU A 85 10.76 2.85 18.36
CA LEU A 85 11.49 3.22 17.16
C LEU A 85 12.69 2.28 16.98
N VAL A 86 12.72 1.56 15.88
CA VAL A 86 13.88 0.79 15.44
C VAL A 86 14.70 1.69 14.52
N SER A 87 15.85 2.16 14.99
CA SER A 87 16.63 3.18 14.29
C SER A 87 18.12 2.92 14.37
N ASP A 88 18.69 2.60 13.21
CA ASP A 88 20.13 2.44 13.02
C ASP A 88 20.52 2.85 11.60
N ARG A 89 21.77 3.29 11.42
CA ARG A 89 22.34 3.50 10.08
C ARG A 89 22.59 2.20 9.34
N GLU A 90 22.89 1.11 10.05
CA GLU A 90 23.04 -0.23 9.44
C GLU A 90 21.75 -0.74 8.79
N MET A 91 20.60 -0.16 9.17
CA MET A 91 19.28 -0.47 8.62
C MET A 91 18.89 0.41 7.43
N ALA A 92 19.75 1.34 7.02
CA ALA A 92 19.43 2.30 5.97
C ALA A 92 19.31 1.61 4.60
N ALA A 93 18.44 2.18 3.76
CA ALA A 93 18.20 1.71 2.39
C ALA A 93 17.79 0.24 2.28
N ALA A 94 17.19 -0.31 3.34
CA ALA A 94 16.58 -1.64 3.33
C ALA A 94 15.44 -1.72 2.31
N ASP A 95 15.40 -2.83 1.57
CA ASP A 95 14.22 -3.26 0.85
C ASP A 95 13.19 -3.89 1.79
N THR A 96 12.10 -4.44 1.23
CA THR A 96 11.01 -5.00 2.03
C THR A 96 11.44 -6.23 2.83
N TRP A 97 12.37 -7.03 2.31
CA TRP A 97 12.85 -8.25 2.95
C TRP A 97 13.71 -7.94 4.18
N ALA A 98 14.71 -7.08 4.03
CA ALA A 98 15.55 -6.64 5.14
C ALA A 98 14.72 -5.86 6.20
N THR A 99 13.73 -5.09 5.76
CA THR A 99 12.78 -4.41 6.66
C THR A 99 11.95 -5.42 7.45
N ALA A 100 11.41 -6.45 6.80
CA ALA A 100 10.61 -7.48 7.44
C ALA A 100 11.39 -8.29 8.49
N ILE A 101 12.64 -8.67 8.19
CA ILE A 101 13.55 -9.32 9.14
C ILE A 101 13.73 -8.43 10.38
N THR A 102 14.06 -7.15 10.16
CA THR A 102 14.29 -6.19 11.25
C THR A 102 13.07 -6.02 12.15
N LEU A 103 11.89 -5.84 11.55
CA LEU A 103 10.64 -5.69 12.29
C LEU A 103 10.24 -6.97 13.03
N SER A 104 10.45 -8.15 12.43
CA SER A 104 10.18 -9.43 13.09
C SER A 104 11.03 -9.60 14.35
N ALA A 105 12.33 -9.30 14.29
CA ALA A 105 13.22 -9.35 15.45
C ALA A 105 12.82 -8.35 16.55
N ALA A 106 12.36 -7.16 16.17
CA ALA A 106 11.83 -6.18 17.12
C ALA A 106 10.55 -6.67 17.82
N ILE A 107 9.65 -7.32 17.09
CA ILE A 107 8.43 -7.91 17.66
C ILE A 107 8.76 -9.08 18.59
N GLU A 108 9.69 -9.96 18.20
CA GLU A 108 10.16 -11.05 19.06
C GLU A 108 10.82 -10.52 20.34
N ARG A 109 11.61 -9.45 20.23
CA ARG A 109 12.25 -8.78 21.38
C ARG A 109 11.23 -8.20 22.36
N LEU A 110 10.13 -7.63 21.84
CA LEU A 110 9.01 -7.13 22.64
C LEU A 110 8.25 -8.27 23.34
N GLY A 111 8.27 -9.46 22.74
CA GLY A 111 7.40 -10.58 23.03
C GLY A 111 6.18 -10.56 22.11
N THR A 112 5.86 -11.72 21.52
CA THR A 112 4.80 -11.86 20.52
C THR A 112 3.45 -11.37 21.08
N PRO A 113 2.84 -10.33 20.48
CA PRO A 113 1.54 -9.80 20.91
C PRO A 113 0.40 -10.72 20.46
N ASP A 114 -0.81 -10.49 20.97
CA ASP A 114 -2.00 -11.23 20.55
C ASP A 114 -2.40 -10.89 19.11
N LEU A 115 -2.25 -9.61 18.71
CA LEU A 115 -2.53 -9.15 17.35
C LEU A 115 -1.46 -8.16 16.87
N ILE A 116 -1.07 -8.29 15.60
CA ILE A 116 -0.20 -7.34 14.92
C ILE A 116 -0.99 -6.72 13.77
N PHE A 117 -0.95 -5.40 13.65
CA PHE A 117 -1.65 -4.65 12.62
C PHE A 117 -0.64 -3.92 11.72
N ALA A 118 -0.89 -3.94 10.41
CA ALA A 118 -0.19 -3.11 9.43
C ALA A 118 -1.19 -2.52 8.43
N GLY A 119 -0.86 -1.37 7.84
CA GLY A 119 -1.59 -0.85 6.68
C GLY A 119 -1.29 -1.68 5.43
N PHE A 120 -2.19 -1.62 4.43
CA PHE A 120 -2.06 -2.47 3.23
C PHE A 120 -0.84 -2.17 2.36
N LYS A 121 -0.42 -0.91 2.26
CA LYS A 121 0.83 -0.49 1.59
C LYS A 121 1.27 0.90 2.05
N THR A 122 2.49 1.29 1.71
CA THR A 122 3.02 2.63 1.97
C THR A 122 2.90 3.51 0.74
N ALA A 123 2.59 4.79 0.90
CA ALA A 123 2.36 5.71 -0.24
C ALA A 123 3.61 6.01 -1.10
N ASP A 124 4.81 5.79 -0.56
CA ASP A 124 6.07 6.07 -1.27
C ASP A 124 6.61 4.86 -2.06
N GLY A 125 6.68 3.69 -1.43
CA GLY A 125 7.20 2.47 -2.05
C GLY A 125 6.12 1.60 -2.72
N GLU A 126 4.87 1.74 -2.30
CA GLU A 126 3.67 1.07 -2.85
C GLU A 126 3.70 -0.47 -3.00
N THR A 127 4.71 -1.16 -2.46
CA THR A 127 4.88 -2.62 -2.64
C THR A 127 3.83 -3.46 -1.93
N GLY A 128 3.38 -3.05 -0.74
CA GLY A 128 2.51 -3.86 0.11
C GLY A 128 3.16 -5.14 0.69
N HIS A 129 4.48 -5.32 0.54
CA HIS A 129 5.15 -6.57 0.92
C HIS A 129 5.60 -6.64 2.38
N THR A 130 5.92 -5.51 3.02
CA THR A 130 6.55 -5.51 4.35
C THR A 130 5.68 -6.17 5.42
N GLY A 131 4.37 -5.90 5.44
CA GLY A 131 3.44 -6.55 6.38
C GLY A 131 3.42 -8.07 6.21
N PRO A 132 3.08 -8.60 5.02
CA PRO A 132 3.08 -10.04 4.75
C PRO A 132 4.43 -10.72 5.01
N GLN A 133 5.55 -10.09 4.62
CA GLN A 133 6.88 -10.64 4.85
C GLN A 133 7.22 -10.67 6.35
N THR A 134 6.84 -9.65 7.12
CA THR A 134 7.04 -9.64 8.58
C THR A 134 6.22 -10.76 9.23
N CYS A 135 4.97 -10.94 8.80
CA CYS A 135 4.11 -12.03 9.27
C CYS A 135 4.72 -13.41 8.97
N TRP A 136 5.27 -13.59 7.76
CA TRP A 136 5.95 -14.82 7.37
C TRP A 136 7.17 -15.12 8.25
N CYS A 137 7.99 -14.10 8.57
CA CYS A 137 9.12 -14.26 9.48
C CYS A 137 8.70 -14.69 10.89
N LEU A 138 7.52 -14.25 11.35
CA LEU A 138 6.98 -14.57 12.68
C LEU A 138 6.20 -15.89 12.72
N ASP A 139 6.00 -16.54 11.57
CA ASP A 139 5.21 -17.78 11.44
C ASP A 139 3.79 -17.67 12.03
N LEU A 140 3.08 -16.59 11.66
CA LEU A 140 1.73 -16.31 12.15
C LEU A 140 0.66 -16.49 11.05
N PRO A 141 -0.59 -16.82 11.43
CA PRO A 141 -1.74 -16.66 10.53
C PRO A 141 -1.89 -15.22 10.06
N ILE A 142 -2.17 -15.02 8.78
CA ILE A 142 -2.35 -13.70 8.17
C ILE A 142 -3.77 -13.49 7.65
N LEU A 143 -4.34 -12.33 7.95
CA LEU A 143 -5.61 -11.85 7.43
C LEU A 143 -5.37 -10.55 6.65
N THR A 144 -5.40 -10.65 5.32
CA THR A 144 -5.17 -9.52 4.40
C THR A 144 -6.46 -8.80 4.04
N HIS A 145 -6.38 -7.54 3.61
CA HIS A 145 -7.52 -6.74 3.12
C HIS A 145 -8.72 -6.70 4.11
N VAL A 146 -8.43 -6.63 5.40
CA VAL A 146 -9.46 -6.67 6.45
C VAL A 146 -10.20 -5.34 6.51
N VAL A 147 -11.54 -5.40 6.38
CA VAL A 147 -12.44 -4.24 6.46
C VAL A 147 -13.26 -4.20 7.75
N SER A 148 -13.35 -5.32 8.45
CA SER A 148 -14.05 -5.47 9.73
C SER A 148 -13.47 -6.64 10.50
N LEU A 149 -13.38 -6.55 11.82
CA LEU A 149 -12.91 -7.64 12.67
C LEU A 149 -13.62 -7.70 14.02
N ASP A 150 -13.71 -8.91 14.55
CA ASP A 150 -14.19 -9.25 15.89
C ASP A 150 -13.25 -10.27 16.53
N VAL A 151 -13.00 -10.15 17.83
CA VAL A 151 -12.09 -11.04 18.55
C VAL A 151 -12.88 -11.78 19.62
N ASP A 152 -12.76 -13.09 19.65
CA ASP A 152 -13.27 -13.95 20.72
C ASP A 152 -12.10 -14.34 21.64
N GLU A 153 -12.00 -13.67 22.78
CA GLU A 153 -10.95 -13.91 23.78
C GLU A 153 -11.07 -15.28 24.46
N GLU A 154 -12.28 -15.83 24.55
CA GLU A 154 -12.49 -17.13 25.20
C GLU A 154 -12.11 -18.28 24.24
N ALA A 155 -12.46 -18.14 22.97
CA ALA A 155 -12.07 -19.08 21.92
C ALA A 155 -10.61 -18.91 21.46
N GLY A 156 -10.02 -17.73 21.69
CA GLY A 156 -8.68 -17.40 21.22
C GLY A 156 -8.63 -17.23 19.70
N THR A 157 -9.66 -16.63 19.11
CA THR A 157 -9.78 -16.46 17.66
C THR A 157 -10.09 -15.02 17.26
N VAL A 158 -9.70 -14.65 16.05
CA VAL A 158 -10.10 -13.43 15.38
C VAL A 158 -10.88 -13.80 14.12
N ARG A 159 -12.09 -13.25 13.99
CA ARG A 159 -12.95 -13.36 12.81
C ARG A 159 -12.92 -12.04 12.07
N ALA A 160 -12.60 -12.06 10.79
CA ALA A 160 -12.51 -10.86 9.95
C ALA A 160 -13.35 -11.00 8.68
N GLU A 161 -13.92 -9.89 8.24
CA GLU A 161 -14.40 -9.73 6.87
C GLU A 161 -13.29 -9.07 6.05
N ARG A 162 -12.97 -9.65 4.89
CA ARG A 162 -11.96 -9.11 3.98
C ARG A 162 -12.45 -9.02 2.55
N LEU A 163 -11.84 -8.14 1.76
CA LEU A 163 -12.06 -8.05 0.32
C LEU A 163 -11.39 -9.23 -0.40
N VAL A 164 -12.08 -9.80 -1.38
CA VAL A 164 -11.53 -10.82 -2.28
C VAL A 164 -10.94 -10.12 -3.49
N GLU A 165 -9.69 -10.42 -3.84
CA GLU A 165 -8.95 -9.75 -4.93
C GLU A 165 -8.89 -8.21 -4.82
N GLY A 166 -9.14 -7.65 -3.62
CA GLY A 166 -9.26 -6.21 -3.41
C GLY A 166 -10.53 -5.59 -4.01
N ASP A 167 -11.47 -6.41 -4.46
CA ASP A 167 -12.76 -5.95 -4.99
C ASP A 167 -13.71 -5.59 -3.84
N ILE A 168 -14.19 -4.35 -3.84
CA ILE A 168 -15.13 -3.85 -2.84
C ILE A 168 -16.49 -4.56 -2.87
N THR A 169 -16.83 -5.20 -4.00
CA THR A 169 -18.10 -5.91 -4.23
C THR A 169 -18.08 -7.34 -3.72
N GLU A 170 -16.90 -7.96 -3.60
CA GLU A 170 -16.75 -9.33 -3.12
C GLU A 170 -16.05 -9.36 -1.76
N ARG A 171 -16.76 -9.89 -0.76
CA ARG A 171 -16.26 -10.02 0.61
C ARG A 171 -16.39 -11.44 1.08
N GLU A 172 -15.40 -11.89 1.85
CA GLU A 172 -15.45 -13.18 2.54
C GLU A 172 -15.21 -13.02 4.04
N THR A 173 -15.74 -13.97 4.80
CA THR A 173 -15.48 -14.10 6.23
C THR A 173 -14.43 -15.19 6.45
N VAL A 174 -13.38 -14.83 7.16
CA VAL A 174 -12.29 -15.73 7.55
C VAL A 174 -12.07 -15.70 9.06
N GLU A 175 -11.55 -16.79 9.60
CA GLU A 175 -11.20 -16.92 11.01
C GLU A 175 -9.77 -17.43 11.16
N ALA A 176 -9.04 -16.90 12.15
CA ALA A 176 -7.70 -17.36 12.52
C ALA A 176 -7.54 -17.44 14.04
N SER A 177 -6.70 -18.37 14.51
CA SER A 177 -6.30 -18.44 15.91
C SER A 177 -5.36 -17.31 16.29
N LEU A 178 -5.44 -16.84 17.53
CA LEU A 178 -4.47 -15.91 18.10
C LEU A 178 -3.17 -16.65 18.52
N PRO A 179 -1.99 -16.04 18.38
CA PRO A 179 -1.76 -14.71 17.83
C PRO A 179 -1.91 -14.66 16.30
N ALA A 180 -2.35 -13.51 15.76
CA ALA A 180 -2.57 -13.34 14.32
C ALA A 180 -2.08 -11.98 13.80
N PHE A 181 -1.79 -11.93 12.51
CA PHE A 181 -1.36 -10.73 11.80
C PHE A 181 -2.50 -10.23 10.90
N VAL A 182 -2.86 -8.96 11.04
CA VAL A 182 -3.96 -8.32 10.32
C VAL A 182 -3.42 -7.18 9.47
N ILE A 183 -3.77 -7.20 8.19
CA ILE A 183 -3.52 -6.08 7.28
C ILE A 183 -4.84 -5.36 7.05
N ALA A 184 -4.92 -4.13 7.56
CA ALA A 184 -6.10 -3.28 7.44
C ALA A 184 -6.18 -2.68 6.04
N ASP A 185 -7.35 -2.81 5.44
CA ASP A 185 -7.68 -2.19 4.15
C ASP A 185 -8.16 -0.73 4.35
N PRO A 186 -8.05 0.15 3.34
CA PRO A 186 -8.62 1.49 3.41
C PRO A 186 -10.13 1.54 3.65
N GLU A 187 -10.85 0.47 3.32
CA GLU A 187 -12.28 0.34 3.61
C GLU A 187 -12.57 -0.07 5.07
N PHE A 188 -11.53 -0.25 5.91
CA PHE A 188 -11.72 -0.61 7.31
C PHE A 188 -12.53 0.43 8.07
N THR A 189 -13.60 -0.03 8.72
CA THR A 189 -14.49 0.84 9.51
C THR A 189 -14.59 0.34 10.96
N PRO A 190 -14.10 1.09 11.96
CA PRO A 190 -14.19 0.66 13.35
C PRO A 190 -15.64 0.70 13.86
N THR A 191 -16.04 -0.34 14.60
CA THR A 191 -17.38 -0.51 15.13
C THR A 191 -17.42 -0.44 16.67
N TYR A 192 -18.21 0.50 17.21
CA TYR A 192 -18.38 0.71 18.65
C TYR A 192 -19.83 0.44 19.07
N ARG A 193 -20.12 -0.84 19.32
CA ARG A 193 -21.48 -1.38 19.51
C ARG A 193 -22.18 -0.92 20.79
N SER A 194 -21.45 -0.71 21.89
CA SER A 194 -22.03 -0.36 23.19
C SER A 194 -21.82 1.12 23.56
N ALA A 195 -22.65 1.65 24.45
CA ALA A 195 -22.45 2.98 25.03
C ALA A 195 -21.13 3.07 25.79
N SER A 196 -20.75 2.01 26.50
CA SER A 196 -19.48 1.91 27.22
C SER A 196 -18.29 2.05 26.27
N HIS A 197 -18.32 1.42 25.09
CA HIS A 197 -17.24 1.56 24.10
C HIS A 197 -17.04 3.02 23.68
N ARG A 198 -18.13 3.75 23.46
CA ARG A 198 -18.08 5.16 23.05
C ARG A 198 -17.53 6.07 24.15
N LEU A 199 -17.83 5.75 25.41
CA LEU A 199 -17.25 6.44 26.57
C LEU A 199 -15.75 6.16 26.69
N THR A 200 -15.34 4.89 26.60
CA THR A 200 -13.93 4.49 26.61
C THR A 200 -13.15 5.11 25.46
N LEU A 201 -13.70 5.12 24.24
CA LEU A 201 -13.09 5.79 23.09
C LEU A 201 -12.85 7.28 23.37
N LYS A 202 -13.85 7.96 23.96
CA LYS A 202 -13.73 9.39 24.32
C LYS A 202 -12.63 9.61 25.37
N GLU A 203 -12.54 8.73 26.37
CA GLU A 203 -11.51 8.79 27.41
C GLU A 203 -10.11 8.55 26.82
N LEU A 204 -9.94 7.51 26.00
CA LEU A 204 -8.66 7.19 25.35
C LEU A 204 -8.19 8.34 24.46
N ARG A 205 -9.08 8.97 23.68
CA ARG A 205 -8.74 10.15 22.86
C ARG A 205 -8.32 11.36 23.69
N ALA A 206 -8.93 11.56 24.87
CA ALA A 206 -8.52 12.64 25.76
C ALA A 206 -7.11 12.38 26.35
N VAL A 207 -6.83 11.13 26.72
CA VAL A 207 -5.52 10.69 27.23
C VAL A 207 -4.46 10.70 26.12
N ALA A 208 -4.83 10.35 24.88
CA ALA A 208 -3.93 10.33 23.72
C ALA A 208 -3.22 11.68 23.53
N ALA A 209 -3.97 12.79 23.58
CA ALA A 209 -3.42 14.13 23.43
C ALA A 209 -2.46 14.52 24.57
N GLU A 210 -2.77 14.14 25.81
CA GLU A 210 -1.91 14.40 26.97
C GLU A 210 -0.61 13.57 26.91
N ARG A 211 -0.71 12.30 26.51
CA ARG A 211 0.43 11.40 26.34
C ARG A 211 1.33 11.85 25.20
N ALA A 212 0.75 12.23 24.06
CA ALA A 212 1.51 12.71 22.91
C ALA A 212 2.37 13.94 23.25
N ALA A 213 1.86 14.83 24.11
CA ALA A 213 2.64 15.99 24.57
C ALA A 213 3.91 15.61 25.37
N ASN A 214 3.99 14.38 25.89
CA ASN A 214 5.16 13.83 26.59
C ASN A 214 5.52 12.45 25.99
N PHE A 215 5.43 12.29 24.67
CA PHE A 215 5.58 10.98 24.02
C PHE A 215 6.95 10.32 24.31
N GLU A 216 7.99 11.13 24.57
CA GLU A 216 9.33 10.66 24.93
C GLU A 216 9.32 9.75 26.17
N ASP A 217 8.42 9.97 27.15
CA ASP A 217 8.28 9.12 28.34
C ASP A 217 7.75 7.71 28.01
N HIS A 218 7.18 7.55 26.81
CA HIS A 218 6.61 6.33 26.28
C HIS A 218 7.44 5.73 25.14
N LEU A 219 8.52 6.40 24.73
CA LEU A 219 9.35 6.01 23.59
C LEU A 219 10.52 5.14 24.02
N THR A 220 10.64 3.99 23.39
CA THR A 220 11.84 3.14 23.41
C THR A 220 12.48 3.16 22.04
N VAL A 221 13.80 3.32 21.99
CA VAL A 221 14.58 3.23 20.75
C VAL A 221 15.47 2.00 20.82
N TRP A 222 15.47 1.20 19.74
CA TRP A 222 16.35 0.06 19.58
C TRP A 222 17.23 0.23 18.34
N ASP A 223 18.49 -0.12 18.50
CA ASP A 223 19.46 -0.22 17.40
C ASP A 223 19.64 -1.69 16.96
N HIS A 224 20.50 -1.96 15.97
CA HIS A 224 20.72 -3.35 15.50
C HIS A 224 21.30 -4.27 16.58
N SER A 225 22.09 -3.70 17.51
CA SER A 225 22.74 -4.45 18.59
C SER A 225 21.75 -4.83 19.68
N ASP A 226 20.80 -3.95 20.02
CA ASP A 226 19.70 -4.23 20.95
C ASP A 226 18.81 -5.39 20.47
N LEU A 227 18.66 -5.51 19.15
CA LEU A 227 17.89 -6.56 18.47
C LEU A 227 18.71 -7.81 18.15
N ASN A 228 20.02 -7.80 18.41
CA ASN A 228 20.95 -8.89 18.05
C ASN A 228 20.85 -9.27 16.56
N LEU A 229 20.79 -8.26 15.70
CA LEU A 229 20.76 -8.40 14.24
C LEU A 229 22.18 -8.37 13.67
N ASP A 230 22.41 -9.23 12.67
CA ASP A 230 23.64 -9.26 11.90
C ASP A 230 23.57 -8.22 10.76
N PRO A 231 24.50 -7.26 10.68
CA PRO A 231 24.55 -6.24 9.62
C PRO A 231 24.45 -6.80 8.20
N ASP A 232 24.95 -8.02 7.96
CA ASP A 232 24.91 -8.66 6.63
C ASP A 232 23.47 -9.04 6.18
N TYR A 233 22.48 -9.00 7.08
CA TYR A 233 21.08 -9.37 6.81
C TYR A 233 20.09 -8.21 7.00
N ILE A 234 20.58 -6.99 7.24
CA ILE A 234 19.76 -5.79 7.40
C ILE A 234 20.24 -4.68 6.48
N GLY A 235 19.44 -3.61 6.37
CA GLY A 235 19.79 -2.48 5.51
C GLY A 235 19.99 -2.88 4.05
N LEU A 236 20.82 -2.13 3.35
CA LEU A 236 21.15 -2.38 1.95
C LEU A 236 21.87 -3.73 1.75
N ASP A 237 22.76 -4.12 2.66
CA ASP A 237 23.57 -5.33 2.51
C ASP A 237 22.72 -6.60 2.62
N GLY A 238 21.70 -6.59 3.48
CA GLY A 238 20.70 -7.65 3.59
C GLY A 238 19.58 -7.60 2.55
N SER A 239 19.58 -6.60 1.65
CA SER A 239 18.50 -6.41 0.68
C SER A 239 18.74 -7.22 -0.59
N PRO A 240 17.89 -8.21 -0.93
CA PRO A 240 17.98 -8.91 -2.22
C PRO A 240 17.67 -8.01 -3.42
N THR A 241 16.97 -6.89 -3.22
CA THR A 241 16.65 -5.93 -4.28
C THR A 241 17.33 -4.58 -4.08
N ILE A 242 17.74 -3.96 -5.18
CA ILE A 242 18.42 -2.65 -5.18
C ILE A 242 17.77 -1.76 -6.23
N VAL A 243 17.38 -0.54 -5.85
CA VAL A 243 16.85 0.47 -6.77
C VAL A 243 18.01 1.07 -7.58
N SER A 244 18.08 0.77 -8.87
CA SER A 244 19.15 1.26 -9.76
C SER A 244 18.99 2.72 -10.18
N SER A 245 17.75 3.13 -10.46
CA SER A 245 17.38 4.47 -10.93
C SER A 245 15.92 4.76 -10.61
N VAL A 246 15.58 6.05 -10.53
CA VAL A 246 14.21 6.54 -10.37
C VAL A 246 13.99 7.61 -11.43
N ASP A 247 13.15 7.30 -12.42
CA ASP A 247 12.85 8.22 -13.51
C ASP A 247 11.60 9.06 -13.16
N PRO A 248 11.67 10.39 -13.26
CA PRO A 248 10.52 11.24 -13.02
C PRO A 248 9.49 11.04 -14.14
N ILE A 249 8.26 10.65 -13.77
CA ILE A 249 7.16 10.58 -14.71
C ILE A 249 6.76 12.02 -15.07
N PRO A 250 6.82 12.43 -16.36
CA PRO A 250 6.42 13.76 -16.76
C PRO A 250 4.96 13.99 -16.36
N LYS A 251 4.67 15.10 -15.67
CA LYS A 251 3.28 15.50 -15.48
C LYS A 251 2.66 15.70 -16.85
N ALA A 252 1.61 14.93 -17.15
CA ALA A 252 0.79 15.21 -18.32
C ALA A 252 0.35 16.68 -18.25
N PRO A 253 0.38 17.44 -19.36
CA PRO A 253 -0.05 18.83 -19.36
C PRO A 253 -1.43 18.92 -18.71
N ALA A 254 -1.59 19.90 -17.81
CA ALA A 254 -2.84 20.11 -17.06
C ALA A 254 -4.01 20.54 -17.98
N GLU A 255 -3.73 20.82 -19.24
CA GLU A 255 -4.69 21.14 -20.27
C GLU A 255 -5.38 19.86 -20.76
N ARG A 256 -6.25 19.33 -19.90
CA ARG A 256 -7.31 18.44 -20.35
C ARG A 256 -8.45 19.31 -20.86
N GLU A 257 -8.60 19.41 -22.17
CA GLU A 257 -9.79 20.02 -22.77
C GLU A 257 -10.99 19.09 -22.52
N ALA A 258 -11.93 19.58 -21.72
CA ALA A 258 -13.19 18.93 -21.46
C ALA A 258 -14.26 19.61 -22.33
N THR A 259 -14.85 18.87 -23.26
CA THR A 259 -16.02 19.36 -23.99
C THR A 259 -17.28 19.06 -23.18
N MET A 260 -18.00 20.10 -22.77
CA MET A 260 -19.26 19.94 -22.07
C MET A 260 -20.37 19.57 -23.07
N VAL A 261 -20.87 18.34 -22.98
CA VAL A 261 -21.95 17.84 -23.83
C VAL A 261 -23.26 17.81 -23.06
N SER A 262 -24.33 18.34 -23.65
CA SER A 262 -25.68 18.26 -23.08
C SER A 262 -26.27 16.87 -23.32
N PRO A 263 -26.83 16.19 -22.29
CA PRO A 263 -27.52 14.90 -22.46
C PRO A 263 -28.70 14.94 -23.43
N THR A 264 -29.26 16.13 -23.68
CA THR A 264 -30.39 16.34 -24.60
C THR A 264 -29.97 16.53 -26.05
N ASP A 265 -28.68 16.75 -26.32
CA ASP A 265 -28.15 16.84 -27.67
C ASP A 265 -27.74 15.46 -28.17
N GLN A 266 -28.65 14.83 -28.92
CA GLN A 266 -28.44 13.48 -29.45
C GLN A 266 -27.24 13.37 -30.40
N THR A 267 -26.85 14.46 -31.06
CA THR A 267 -25.73 14.46 -32.03
C THR A 267 -24.41 14.45 -31.27
N ALA A 268 -24.27 15.35 -30.29
CA ALA A 268 -23.08 15.40 -29.45
C ALA A 268 -22.96 14.14 -28.56
N MET A 269 -24.08 13.57 -28.10
CA MET A 269 -24.06 12.29 -27.38
C MET A 269 -23.66 11.09 -28.26
N ALA A 270 -23.96 11.13 -29.56
CA ALA A 270 -23.49 10.10 -30.49
C ALA A 270 -21.96 10.16 -30.64
N GLU A 271 -21.38 11.35 -30.72
CA GLU A 271 -19.92 11.57 -30.79
C GLU A 271 -19.22 11.08 -29.50
N VAL A 272 -19.82 11.33 -28.33
CA VAL A 272 -19.35 10.76 -27.05
C VAL A 272 -19.35 9.23 -27.10
N PHE A 273 -20.45 8.63 -27.59
CA PHE A 273 -20.57 7.18 -27.68
C PHE A 273 -19.52 6.59 -28.63
N GLU A 274 -19.35 7.16 -29.82
CA GLU A 274 -18.35 6.72 -30.81
C GLU A 274 -16.92 6.86 -30.28
N THR A 275 -16.62 7.95 -29.58
CA THR A 275 -15.30 8.19 -28.97
C THR A 275 -15.01 7.21 -27.84
N MET A 276 -16.02 6.83 -27.04
CA MET A 276 -15.88 5.91 -25.92
C MET A 276 -15.93 4.43 -26.33
N GLN A 277 -16.52 4.13 -27.49
CA GLN A 277 -16.74 2.76 -27.97
C GLN A 277 -15.46 1.90 -28.04
N PRO A 278 -14.30 2.40 -28.48
CA PRO A 278 -13.05 1.63 -28.49
C PRO A 278 -12.57 1.24 -27.08
N PHE A 279 -12.81 2.10 -26.10
CA PHE A 279 -12.37 1.91 -24.71
C PHE A 279 -13.31 1.00 -23.91
N ALA A 280 -14.60 0.98 -24.27
CA ALA A 280 -15.61 0.17 -23.59
C ALA A 280 -15.47 -1.36 -23.83
N ALA A 281 -14.76 -1.77 -24.90
CA ALA A 281 -14.60 -3.17 -25.29
C ALA A 281 -13.27 -3.81 -24.84
N GLY A 282 -12.45 -3.13 -24.03
CA GLY A 282 -11.14 -3.62 -23.60
C GLY A 282 -10.09 -3.71 -24.72
N GLY A 283 -10.35 -3.11 -25.88
CA GLY A 283 -9.38 -3.01 -26.97
C GLY A 283 -8.36 -1.91 -26.67
N ALA A 284 -7.07 -2.26 -26.68
CA ALA A 284 -6.02 -1.27 -26.74
C ALA A 284 -6.21 -0.40 -27.99
N GLY A 285 -6.69 0.83 -27.81
CA GLY A 285 -6.76 1.81 -28.89
C GLY A 285 -5.36 2.12 -29.37
N THR A 286 -4.99 1.62 -30.56
CA THR A 286 -3.78 2.05 -31.26
C THR A 286 -3.96 3.52 -31.63
N ALA A 287 -3.31 4.42 -30.89
CA ALA A 287 -3.08 5.78 -31.34
C ALA A 287 -2.06 5.71 -32.49
N ASP A 288 -2.55 5.56 -33.71
CA ASP A 288 -1.74 5.65 -34.92
C ASP A 288 -1.48 7.14 -35.18
N ALA A 289 -0.33 7.63 -34.70
CA ALA A 289 0.15 8.96 -35.01
C ALA A 289 0.72 8.93 -36.44
N ALA A 290 -0.05 9.42 -37.41
CA ALA A 290 0.41 9.68 -38.75
C ALA A 290 1.50 10.77 -38.72
N ALA A 291 2.77 10.35 -38.76
CA ALA A 291 3.90 11.21 -39.09
C ALA A 291 4.05 11.24 -40.62
N ASP A 292 3.55 12.30 -41.26
CA ASP A 292 3.96 12.66 -42.61
C ASP A 292 5.15 13.63 -42.51
N GLY A 293 6.26 13.24 -43.14
CA GLY A 293 7.55 13.92 -42.99
C GLY A 293 8.68 13.09 -43.58
N GLY A 294 8.66 12.92 -44.90
CA GLY A 294 9.72 12.24 -45.63
C GLY A 294 11.09 12.88 -45.42
N VAL A 295 12.06 12.07 -45.03
CA VAL A 295 13.48 12.31 -45.27
C VAL A 295 14.07 11.04 -45.86
N GLU A 296 14.59 11.18 -47.08
CA GLU A 296 15.29 10.15 -47.83
C GLU A 296 16.48 9.59 -47.05
N THR A 297 16.60 8.26 -46.99
CA THR A 297 17.91 7.61 -46.88
C THR A 297 18.00 6.45 -47.86
N ASP A 298 18.86 6.68 -48.85
CA ASP A 298 19.36 5.74 -49.83
C ASP A 298 20.20 4.65 -49.13
N GLY A 299 20.03 3.37 -49.49
CA GLY A 299 21.03 2.35 -49.15
C GLY A 299 20.53 0.92 -48.87
N GLY A 300 20.48 0.10 -49.92
CA GLY A 300 21.03 -1.26 -49.89
C GLY A 300 20.18 -2.38 -49.28
N VAL A 301 19.43 -3.07 -50.15
CA VAL A 301 18.91 -4.42 -49.94
C VAL A 301 20.02 -5.44 -50.14
N GLU A 302 20.27 -6.30 -49.17
CA GLU A 302 20.68 -7.70 -49.42
C GLU A 302 19.78 -8.63 -48.60
N THR A 303 18.91 -9.33 -49.33
CA THR A 303 18.13 -10.48 -48.88
C THR A 303 19.00 -11.74 -49.01
N ASP A 304 19.01 -12.59 -47.99
CA ASP A 304 19.24 -14.02 -48.21
C ASP A 304 18.15 -14.82 -47.49
N GLU A 305 17.31 -15.47 -48.29
CA GLU A 305 16.33 -16.46 -47.87
C GLU A 305 17.02 -17.82 -47.80
N GLY A 306 16.83 -18.53 -46.68
CA GLY A 306 17.32 -19.89 -46.51
C GLY A 306 16.47 -20.67 -45.51
N LEU A 307 15.35 -21.21 -46.01
CA LEU A 307 14.53 -22.25 -45.39
C LEU A 307 15.35 -23.42 -44.81
N ASP A 308 14.98 -23.92 -43.63
CA ASP A 308 14.64 -25.35 -43.48
C ASP A 308 13.81 -25.64 -42.22
N THR A 309 12.75 -26.41 -42.42
CA THR A 309 11.83 -26.96 -41.43
C THR A 309 12.30 -28.36 -41.06
N GLY A 310 12.68 -28.59 -39.80
CA GLY A 310 13.07 -29.91 -39.30
C GLY A 310 12.37 -30.28 -37.98
N ASP A 311 11.52 -31.31 -38.05
CA ASP A 311 10.84 -31.96 -36.93
C ASP A 311 11.79 -32.61 -35.91
N GLY A 312 11.56 -32.32 -34.60
CA GLY A 312 11.80 -33.17 -33.42
C GLY A 312 13.25 -33.47 -32.98
N PRO A 313 13.50 -33.92 -31.72
CA PRO A 313 12.53 -34.40 -30.73
C PRO A 313 12.50 -33.59 -29.41
N GLU A 314 11.41 -33.78 -28.68
CA GLU A 314 11.24 -33.39 -27.28
C GLU A 314 12.39 -33.94 -26.41
N THR A 315 13.05 -33.05 -25.66
CA THR A 315 13.85 -33.42 -24.50
C THR A 315 13.37 -32.61 -23.32
N ASP A 316 12.62 -33.29 -22.44
CA ASP A 316 12.48 -32.93 -21.03
C ASP A 316 13.86 -32.61 -20.45
N GLY A 317 14.03 -31.35 -20.07
CA GLY A 317 15.24 -30.82 -19.49
C GLY A 317 14.87 -29.66 -18.60
N GLY A 318 14.19 -29.98 -17.50
CA GLY A 318 13.97 -29.03 -16.41
C GLY A 318 15.30 -28.41 -16.02
N VAL A 319 15.39 -27.09 -16.17
CA VAL A 319 16.44 -26.32 -15.51
C VAL A 319 15.95 -26.15 -14.08
N ASP A 320 16.28 -27.14 -13.25
CA ASP A 320 16.27 -26.99 -11.80
C ASP A 320 17.25 -25.86 -11.46
N VAL A 321 16.72 -24.68 -11.16
CA VAL A 321 17.47 -23.69 -10.39
C VAL A 321 17.47 -24.20 -8.96
N ASP A 322 18.41 -25.09 -8.69
CA ASP A 322 18.74 -25.56 -7.35
C ASP A 322 19.37 -24.38 -6.60
N VAL A 323 18.51 -23.54 -6.00
CA VAL A 323 18.94 -22.60 -4.97
C VAL A 323 19.37 -23.47 -3.80
N ALA A 324 20.67 -23.76 -3.76
CA ALA A 324 21.30 -24.50 -2.70
C ALA A 324 20.81 -23.95 -1.36
N ARG A 325 20.10 -24.81 -0.62
CA ARG A 325 19.73 -24.62 0.77
C ARG A 325 21.00 -24.64 1.62
N THR A 326 21.76 -23.55 1.60
CA THR A 326 22.89 -23.35 2.50
C THR A 326 22.39 -22.70 3.78
N ASP A 327 22.29 -23.53 4.81
CA ASP A 327 22.47 -23.24 6.25
C ASP A 327 22.10 -21.82 6.73
N LEU A 328 20.81 -21.46 6.65
CA LEU A 328 20.24 -20.41 7.50
C LEU A 328 20.14 -20.92 8.96
N PRO A 329 20.34 -20.06 9.98
CA PRO A 329 20.23 -20.44 11.38
C PRO A 329 18.87 -21.06 11.70
N ALA A 330 18.79 -21.88 12.75
CA ALA A 330 17.67 -22.76 13.11
C ALA A 330 16.31 -22.07 13.39
N VAL A 331 16.19 -20.77 13.14
CA VAL A 331 15.01 -19.91 13.31
C VAL A 331 13.97 -20.09 12.18
N PHE A 332 14.32 -20.71 11.05
CA PHE A 332 13.48 -20.69 9.83
C PHE A 332 12.89 -22.04 9.41
N ARG A 333 12.35 -22.83 10.35
CA ARG A 333 11.66 -24.09 10.02
C ARG A 333 10.27 -24.13 10.64
N ALA A 334 9.26 -23.83 9.83
CA ALA A 334 7.86 -24.08 10.17
C ALA A 334 7.11 -24.73 9.01
N GLU A 335 6.20 -25.64 9.35
CA GLU A 335 5.27 -26.32 8.44
C GLU A 335 4.00 -25.45 8.29
N PRO A 336 3.33 -25.45 7.12
CA PRO A 336 2.22 -24.53 6.86
C PRO A 336 1.01 -24.76 7.79
N THR A 337 0.46 -23.66 8.34
CA THR A 337 -0.78 -23.66 9.15
C THR A 337 -2.00 -23.47 8.25
N GLU A 338 -3.05 -24.29 8.45
CA GLU A 338 -4.30 -24.25 7.68
C GLU A 338 -5.18 -23.04 8.04
N LEU A 339 -5.70 -22.34 7.04
CA LEU A 339 -6.67 -21.24 7.15
C LEU A 339 -8.05 -21.77 6.72
N VAL A 340 -9.09 -21.54 7.53
CA VAL A 340 -10.45 -22.08 7.27
C VAL A 340 -11.38 -20.95 6.83
N ALA A 341 -11.89 -21.04 5.59
CA ALA A 341 -12.93 -20.14 5.09
C ALA A 341 -14.32 -20.60 5.58
N VAL A 342 -15.14 -19.66 6.08
CA VAL A 342 -16.49 -19.94 6.56
C VAL A 342 -17.50 -19.38 5.55
N ALA A 343 -18.20 -20.27 4.84
CA ALA A 343 -19.23 -19.88 3.87
C ALA A 343 -20.59 -19.64 4.56
N GLU A 344 -21.19 -18.46 4.41
CA GLU A 344 -22.60 -18.21 4.69
C GLU A 344 -23.33 -17.82 3.39
N GLU A 345 -24.57 -18.32 3.20
CA GLU A 345 -25.34 -18.15 1.96
C GLU A 345 -25.82 -16.69 1.73
N PRO A 346 -25.84 -16.19 0.48
CA PRO A 346 -26.20 -14.81 0.19
C PRO A 346 -27.70 -14.55 0.33
N THR A 347 -28.06 -13.56 1.14
CA THR A 347 -29.42 -12.98 1.20
C THR A 347 -29.63 -12.02 0.03
N GLU A 348 -30.71 -12.21 -0.75
CA GLU A 348 -31.12 -11.38 -1.89
C GLU A 348 -31.24 -9.87 -1.54
N LEU A 349 -30.57 -9.03 -2.34
CA LEU A 349 -30.68 -7.57 -2.29
C LEU A 349 -31.75 -7.10 -3.29
N ALA A 350 -32.73 -6.33 -2.81
CA ALA A 350 -33.76 -5.70 -3.66
C ALA A 350 -33.18 -4.50 -4.41
N VAL A 351 -33.34 -4.51 -5.75
CA VAL A 351 -32.99 -3.40 -6.65
C VAL A 351 -34.04 -2.29 -6.52
N VAL A 352 -33.59 -1.06 -6.27
CA VAL A 352 -34.40 0.16 -6.41
C VAL A 352 -33.77 1.00 -7.51
N ASP A 353 -34.45 1.06 -8.66
CA ASP A 353 -34.15 1.97 -9.77
C ASP A 353 -34.56 3.40 -9.39
N ASP A 354 -33.61 4.32 -9.30
CA ASP A 354 -33.78 5.72 -9.73
C ASP A 354 -32.44 6.50 -9.60
N VAL A 355 -31.76 6.76 -10.73
CA VAL A 355 -30.77 7.85 -10.82
C VAL A 355 -30.96 8.56 -12.17
N ALA A 356 -31.57 9.73 -12.11
CA ALA A 356 -31.59 10.71 -13.19
C ALA A 356 -30.65 11.88 -12.86
N ASP A 357 -30.01 12.39 -13.92
CA ASP A 357 -29.21 13.63 -14.02
C ASP A 357 -27.84 13.69 -13.33
N VAL A 358 -26.82 13.17 -14.03
CA VAL A 358 -25.42 13.61 -13.90
C VAL A 358 -24.83 13.84 -15.31
N PRO A 359 -24.26 15.01 -15.63
CA PRO A 359 -23.64 15.25 -16.93
C PRO A 359 -22.32 14.47 -17.08
N ALA A 360 -22.10 13.89 -18.27
CA ALA A 360 -20.88 13.17 -18.63
C ALA A 360 -19.85 14.11 -19.29
N VAL A 361 -18.55 13.87 -19.03
CA VAL A 361 -17.42 14.64 -19.56
C VAL A 361 -16.55 13.71 -20.40
N VAL A 362 -16.15 14.16 -21.59
CA VAL A 362 -15.23 13.44 -22.50
C VAL A 362 -14.01 14.31 -22.78
N PHE A 363 -12.84 13.67 -22.86
CA PHE A 363 -11.55 14.29 -23.19
C PHE A 363 -11.05 13.80 -24.55
N SER A 364 -10.56 14.70 -25.39
CA SER A 364 -9.86 14.38 -26.65
C SER A 364 -8.59 15.23 -26.80
N PRO A 365 -7.53 14.73 -27.48
CA PRO A 365 -6.34 15.52 -27.77
C PRO A 365 -6.47 16.25 -29.13
N THR A 366 -6.10 17.52 -29.19
CA THR A 366 -6.07 18.33 -30.44
C THR A 366 -4.63 18.82 -30.74
N PRO A 367 -4.20 18.91 -32.01
CA PRO A 367 -2.83 19.24 -32.37
C PRO A 367 -2.56 20.75 -32.34
N ALA A 368 -1.29 21.10 -32.13
CA ALA A 368 -0.80 22.47 -32.12
C ALA A 368 -0.88 23.09 -33.52
N ASP A 369 -1.63 24.20 -33.65
CA ASP A 369 -1.49 25.15 -34.75
C ASP A 369 -0.76 26.40 -34.25
N ASP A 370 0.38 26.69 -34.89
CA ASP A 370 1.07 27.97 -34.82
C ASP A 370 0.23 29.07 -35.49
N ALA A 371 -0.19 30.10 -34.73
CA ALA A 371 -0.53 31.40 -35.29
C ALA A 371 -0.33 32.55 -34.29
N GLU A 372 0.70 33.33 -34.61
CA GLU A 372 1.00 34.73 -34.30
C GLU A 372 0.03 35.58 -33.45
N ALA A 373 0.64 36.21 -32.44
CA ALA A 373 0.47 37.59 -31.95
C ALA A 373 -0.69 38.44 -32.49
N ASP A 374 -1.62 38.83 -31.61
CA ASP A 374 -2.12 40.21 -31.58
C ASP A 374 -2.40 40.68 -30.14
N GLY A 375 -2.05 41.93 -29.87
CA GLY A 375 -2.11 42.54 -28.55
C GLY A 375 -3.52 43.03 -28.18
N GLY A 376 -3.82 43.06 -26.88
CA GLY A 376 -5.07 43.62 -26.40
C GLY A 376 -5.19 43.68 -24.89
N GLU A 377 -5.06 44.89 -24.35
CA GLU A 377 -5.23 45.30 -22.96
C GLU A 377 -6.51 44.81 -22.23
N ARG A 378 -6.32 44.53 -20.93
CA ARG A 378 -7.19 44.86 -19.76
C ARG A 378 -8.65 44.35 -19.76
N ARG A 379 -8.98 43.53 -18.75
CA ARG A 379 -9.51 44.02 -17.46
C ARG A 379 -9.46 42.95 -16.37
#